data_AF-A0A0F9E564-F1
#
_entry.id   AF-A0A0F9E564-F1
#
_cell.length_a   1.000
_cell.length_b   1.000
_cell.length_c   1.000
_cell.angle_alpha   90.00
_cell.angle_beta   90.00
_cell.angle_gamma   90.00
#
_symmetry.space_group_name_H-M   'P 1'
#
loop_
_entity.id
_entity.type
_entity.pdbx_description
1 polymer ?
#
loop_
_entity_poly.entity_id
_entity_poly.type
_entity_poly.pdbx_seq_one_letter_code
_entity_poly.pdbx_strand_id
1 'polypeptide(L)'
;MNKLTKKELSLLLYFESRAVDHRGLIDTRHLNKEDFKIAEKMKESGLIDMKRWTQRDIIGQVEALTYRVWLFDEAWTLAHEERRERAARMAKKLDD
;
A
#
# COMPACT_ATOMS: atom_id res chain seq x y z
N MET A 1 15.44 -8.95 10.12
CA MET A 1 14.34 -8.45 9.25
C MET A 1 14.69 -7.04 8.80
N ASN A 2 14.74 -6.80 7.48
CA ASN A 2 15.05 -5.48 6.94
C ASN A 2 13.90 -4.53 7.26
N LYS A 3 14.14 -3.56 8.14
CA LYS A 3 13.11 -2.61 8.57
C LYS A 3 12.78 -1.68 7.40
N LEU A 4 11.53 -1.74 6.91
CA LEU A 4 11.04 -0.82 5.89
C LEU A 4 11.28 0.63 6.33
N THR A 5 11.65 1.48 5.37
CA THR A 5 11.78 2.92 5.57
C THR A 5 10.42 3.56 5.85
N LYS A 6 10.41 4.80 6.36
CA LYS A 6 9.15 5.54 6.61
C LYS A 6 8.28 5.69 5.35
N LYS A 7 8.91 5.86 4.18
CA LYS A 7 8.19 5.98 2.90
C LYS A 7 7.58 4.65 2.49
N GLU A 8 8.36 3.58 2.57
CA GLU A 8 7.87 2.21 2.35
C GLU A 8 6.71 1.86 3.27
N LEU A 9 6.83 2.11 4.57
CA LEU A 9 5.75 1.88 5.53
C LEU A 9 4.49 2.69 5.20
N SER A 10 4.65 3.96 4.81
CA SER A 10 3.51 4.80 4.46
C SER A 10 2.80 4.29 3.19
N LEU A 11 3.58 3.84 2.19
CA LEU A 11 3.02 3.24 0.99
C LEU A 11 2.35 1.89 1.27
N LEU A 12 2.96 1.05 2.12
CA LEU A 12 2.37 -0.22 2.54
C LEU A 12 1.02 -0.01 3.23
N LEU A 13 0.91 0.98 4.12
CA LEU A 13 -0.38 1.31 4.75
C LEU A 13 -1.43 1.82 3.75
N TYR A 14 -1.00 2.55 2.73
CA TYR A 14 -1.90 2.95 1.64
C TYR A 14 -2.39 1.71 0.88
N PHE A 15 -1.49 0.83 0.45
CA PHE A 15 -1.84 -0.41 -0.25
C PHE A 15 -2.74 -1.31 0.58
N GLU A 16 -2.49 -1.41 1.88
CA GLU A 16 -3.34 -2.15 2.79
C GLU A 16 -4.78 -1.57 2.77
N SER A 17 -4.95 -0.24 2.89
CA SER A 17 -6.28 0.37 2.85
C SER A 17 -6.95 0.16 1.50
N ARG A 18 -6.18 0.23 0.40
CA ARG A 18 -6.70 -0.11 -0.93
C ARG A 18 -7.15 -1.56 -1.00
N ALA A 19 -6.41 -2.50 -0.43
CA ALA A 19 -6.76 -3.92 -0.38
C ALA A 19 -8.05 -4.19 0.40
N VAL A 20 -8.19 -3.60 1.59
CA VAL A 20 -9.35 -3.79 2.48
C VAL A 20 -10.59 -3.09 1.94
N ASP A 21 -10.50 -1.78 1.70
CA ASP A 21 -11.68 -0.92 1.49
C ASP A 21 -12.03 -0.75 0.01
N HIS A 22 -11.06 -0.99 -0.88
CA HIS A 22 -11.17 -0.68 -2.30
C HIS A 22 -10.89 -1.89 -3.20
N ARG A 23 -11.03 -3.10 -2.65
CA ARG A 23 -10.83 -4.38 -3.38
C ARG A 23 -9.43 -4.52 -4.00
N GLY A 24 -8.46 -3.77 -3.51
CA GLY A 24 -7.09 -3.69 -4.04
C GLY A 24 -6.89 -2.68 -5.17
N LEU A 25 -7.93 -1.97 -5.64
CA LEU A 25 -7.79 -1.01 -6.73
C LEU A 25 -6.97 0.19 -6.25
N ILE A 26 -5.91 0.54 -6.96
CA ILE A 26 -5.02 1.67 -6.64
C ILE A 26 -5.46 2.89 -7.44
N ASP A 27 -5.63 4.02 -6.75
CA ASP A 27 -5.74 5.33 -7.41
C ASP A 27 -4.34 5.88 -7.70
N THR A 28 -3.97 5.95 -8.98
CA THR A 28 -2.63 6.38 -9.40
C THR A 28 -2.38 7.87 -9.18
N ARG A 29 -3.43 8.68 -8.96
CA ARG A 29 -3.28 10.11 -8.64
C ARG A 29 -2.66 10.33 -7.26
N HIS A 30 -2.70 9.32 -6.39
CA HIS A 30 -2.06 9.33 -5.08
C HIS A 30 -0.65 8.74 -5.08
N LEU A 31 -0.15 8.27 -6.23
CA LEU A 31 1.20 7.71 -6.36
C LEU A 31 2.07 8.59 -7.25
N ASN A 32 3.29 8.86 -6.79
CA ASN A 32 4.33 9.47 -7.62
C ASN A 32 5.31 8.41 -8.16
N LYS A 33 6.27 8.84 -8.98
CA LYS A 33 7.28 7.96 -9.59
C LYS A 33 8.10 7.16 -8.58
N GLU A 34 8.42 7.74 -7.42
CA GLU A 34 9.17 7.04 -6.37
C GLU A 34 8.32 5.98 -5.68
N ASP A 35 7.02 6.23 -5.50
CA ASP A 35 6.12 5.22 -4.93
C ASP A 35 6.03 3.98 -5.82
N PHE A 36 5.99 4.14 -7.15
CA PHE A 36 6.05 3.01 -8.07
C PHE A 36 7.37 2.22 -7.97
N LYS A 37 8.51 2.88 -7.76
CA LYS A 37 9.79 2.19 -7.54
C LYS A 37 9.79 1.40 -6.24
N ILE A 38 9.19 1.96 -5.18
CA ILE A 38 9.03 1.26 -3.91
C ILE A 38 8.12 0.05 -4.07
N ALA A 39 6.99 0.21 -4.77
CA ALA A 39 6.06 -0.87 -5.05
C ALA A 39 6.73 -2.02 -5.81
N GLU A 40 7.58 -1.72 -6.79
CA GLU A 40 8.33 -2.75 -7.52
C GLU A 40 9.29 -3.50 -6.58
N LYS A 41 10.02 -2.80 -5.70
CA LYS A 41 10.88 -3.46 -4.70
C LYS A 41 10.10 -4.36 -3.74
N MET A 42 8.93 -3.92 -3.28
CA MET A 42 8.06 -4.72 -2.42
C MET A 42 7.52 -5.95 -3.15
N LYS A 43 7.28 -5.84 -4.45
CA LYS A 43 6.88 -6.97 -5.29
C LYS A 43 8.02 -7.95 -5.47
N GLU A 44 9.23 -7.46 -5.78
CA GLU A 44 10.45 -8.27 -5.88
C GLU A 44 10.77 -8.99 -4.57
N SER A 45 10.47 -8.37 -3.42
CA SER A 45 10.67 -8.97 -2.10
C SER A 45 9.55 -9.93 -1.67
N GLY A 46 8.50 -10.10 -2.47
CA GLY A 46 7.37 -10.97 -2.13
C GLY A 46 6.44 -10.42 -1.04
N LEU A 47 6.46 -9.11 -0.77
CA LEU A 47 5.51 -8.48 0.16
C LEU A 47 4.15 -8.22 -0.50
N ILE A 48 4.16 -7.89 -1.79
CA ILE A 48 2.93 -7.62 -2.54
C ILE A 48 2.96 -8.28 -3.92
N ASP A 49 1.80 -8.46 -4.52
CA ASP A 49 1.65 -8.56 -5.98
C ASP A 49 0.93 -7.30 -6.46
N MET A 50 1.46 -6.65 -7.49
CA MET A 50 0.86 -5.46 -8.10
C MET A 50 0.82 -5.64 -9.61
N LYS A 51 -0.39 -5.52 -10.17
CA LYS A 51 -0.65 -5.71 -11.59
C LYS A 51 -1.44 -4.54 -12.16
N ARG A 52 -1.08 -4.16 -13.38
CA ARG A 52 -1.85 -3.21 -14.18
C ARG A 52 -3.00 -3.96 -14.85
N TRP A 53 -4.21 -3.42 -14.78
CA TRP A 53 -5.36 -3.90 -15.54
C TRP A 53 -5.42 -3.21 -16.89
N THR A 54 -5.84 -3.94 -17.92
CA THR A 54 -6.03 -3.38 -19.26
C THR A 54 -7.42 -2.79 -19.37
N GLN A 55 -7.64 -1.87 -20.30
CA GLN A 55 -8.93 -1.21 -20.50
C GLN A 55 -10.10 -2.20 -20.72
N ARG A 56 -9.81 -3.41 -21.20
CA ARG A 56 -10.79 -4.51 -21.38
C ARG A 56 -11.28 -5.10 -20.05
N ASP A 57 -10.44 -5.05 -19.02
CA ASP A 57 -10.74 -5.52 -17.66
C ASP A 57 -11.51 -4.45 -16.83
N ILE A 58 -11.59 -3.22 -17.36
CA ILE A 58 -12.04 -2.01 -16.67
C ILE A 58 -13.30 -1.46 -17.36
N ILE A 59 -14.23 -2.32 -17.79
CA ILE A 59 -15.53 -1.84 -18.29
C ILE A 59 -16.28 -1.20 -17.11
N GLY A 60 -16.32 0.14 -17.08
CA GLY A 60 -17.06 0.93 -16.09
C GLY A 60 -16.27 1.47 -14.89
N GLN A 61 -14.94 1.37 -14.84
CA GLN A 61 -14.16 2.06 -13.79
C GLN A 61 -13.47 3.34 -14.31
N VAL A 62 -13.17 4.24 -13.36
CA VAL A 62 -12.52 5.53 -13.59
C VAL A 62 -11.07 5.32 -14.09
N GLU A 63 -10.63 6.11 -15.07
CA GLU A 63 -9.30 6.01 -15.72
C GLU A 63 -8.10 6.00 -14.76
N ALA A 64 -8.25 6.51 -13.54
CA ALA A 64 -7.20 6.53 -12.52
C ALA A 64 -7.01 5.19 -11.78
N LEU A 65 -7.93 4.22 -11.91
CA LEU A 65 -7.92 2.94 -11.20
C LEU A 65 -7.31 1.81 -12.04
N THR A 66 -6.09 2.02 -12.52
CA THR A 66 -5.44 1.12 -13.50
C THR A 66 -4.59 0.01 -12.89
N TYR A 67 -4.36 0.03 -11.58
CA TYR A 67 -3.57 -0.98 -10.89
C TYR A 67 -4.39 -1.66 -9.79
N ARG A 68 -4.08 -2.93 -9.54
CA ARG A 68 -4.60 -3.68 -8.41
C ARG A 68 -3.46 -4.29 -7.60
N VAL A 69 -3.59 -4.24 -6.28
CA VAL A 69 -2.61 -4.77 -5.33
C VAL A 69 -3.20 -5.88 -4.49
N TRP A 70 -2.37 -6.88 -4.20
CA TRP A 70 -2.59 -7.93 -3.22
C TRP A 70 -1.41 -7.94 -2.25
N LEU A 71 -1.69 -8.09 -0.96
CA LEU A 71 -0.67 -8.20 0.08
C LEU A 71 -0.51 -9.67 0.48
N PHE A 72 0.73 -10.10 0.68
CA PHE A 72 1.04 -11.38 1.31
C PHE A 72 1.11 -11.24 2.84
N ASP A 73 1.13 -12.35 3.56
CA ASP A 73 0.98 -12.39 5.03
C ASP A 73 2.02 -11.54 5.78
N GLU A 74 3.25 -11.48 5.29
CA GLU A 74 4.30 -10.63 5.87
C GLU A 74 3.93 -9.14 5.75
N ALA A 75 3.38 -8.71 4.61
CA ALA A 75 2.95 -7.33 4.42
C ALA A 75 1.77 -6.96 5.34
N TRP A 76 0.84 -7.89 5.58
CA TRP A 76 -0.22 -7.69 6.57
C TRP A 76 0.33 -7.52 7.98
N THR A 77 1.29 -8.36 8.36
CA THR A 77 1.94 -8.29 9.68
C THR A 77 2.63 -6.95 9.86
N LEU A 78 3.46 -6.53 8.89
CA LEU A 78 4.17 -5.25 8.92
C LEU A 78 3.21 -4.05 8.96
N ALA A 79 2.12 -4.09 8.18
CA ALA A 79 1.11 -3.03 8.18
C ALA A 79 0.39 -2.92 9.54
N HIS A 80 0.03 -4.05 10.14
CA HIS A 80 -0.60 -4.08 11.46
C HIS A 80 0.32 -3.54 12.55
N GLU A 81 1.59 -3.94 12.56
CA GLU A 81 2.60 -3.46 13.51
C GLU A 81 2.77 -1.93 13.43
N GLU A 82 3.01 -1.39 12.24
CA GLU A 82 3.18 0.06 12.05
C GLU A 82 1.90 0.85 12.40
N ARG A 83 0.70 0.29 12.20
CA ARG A 83 -0.54 0.93 12.67
C ARG A 83 -0.58 1.07 14.17
N ARG A 84 -0.23 0.01 14.92
CA ARG A 84 -0.17 0.06 16.38
C ARG A 84 0.86 1.08 16.85
N GLU A 85 2.05 1.07 16.25
CA GLU A 85 3.09 2.05 16.58
C GLU A 85 2.64 3.48 16.27
N ARG A 86 1.99 3.71 15.11
CA ARG A 86 1.48 5.01 14.72
C ARG A 86 0.40 5.50 15.67
N ALA A 87 -0.54 4.64 16.07
CA ALA A 87 -1.56 4.96 17.05
C ALA A 87 -0.95 5.35 18.40
N ALA A 88 0.02 4.57 18.90
CA ALA A 88 0.72 4.89 20.15
C ALA A 88 1.45 6.24 20.09
N ARG A 89 2.11 6.55 18.96
CA ARG A 89 2.76 7.86 18.75
C ARG A 89 1.76 9.02 18.73
N MET A 90 0.56 8.83 18.20
CA MET A 90 -0.48 9.87 18.18
C MET A 90 -1.11 10.06 19.55
N ALA A 91 -1.39 8.98 20.28
CA ALA A 91 -1.90 9.06 21.65
C ALA A 91 -0.97 9.86 22.55
N LYS A 92 0.34 9.55 22.54
CA LYS A 92 1.33 10.28 23.34
C LYS A 92 1.34 11.78 23.06
N LYS A 93 1.19 12.19 21.80
CA LYS A 93 1.17 13.62 21.41
C LYS A 93 -0.08 14.37 21.87
N LEU A 94 -1.16 13.68 22.21
CA LEU A 94 -2.38 14.29 22.74
C LEU A 94 -2.27 14.53 24.25
N ASP A 95 -1.42 13.75 24.93
CA ASP A 95 -1.17 13.86 26.37
C ASP A 95 -0.06 14.88 26.71
N ASP A 96 0.73 15.31 25.72
CA ASP A 96 1.80 16.32 25.79
C ASP A 96 1.27 17.75 25.48
#